data_AF-A0A538GG65-F1
#
_entry.id   AF-A0A538GG65-F1
#
_cell.length_a   1.000
_cell.length_b   1.000
_cell.length_c   1.000
_cell.angle_alpha   90.00
_cell.angle_beta   90.00
_cell.angle_gamma   90.00
#
_symmetry.space_group_name_H-M   'P 1'
#
loop_
_entity.id
_entity.type
_entity.pdbx_description
1 polymer ?
#
loop_
_entity_poly.entity_id
_entity_poly.type
_entity_poly.pdbx_seq_one_letter_code
_entity_poly.pdbx_strand_id
1 'polypeptide(L)'
;MAEQDDDPLIRQLREQISDADRTIIEVINARLKLVGRLKAYKESRGMSFVDPEREEWMLNYLARANRGPLSADGLREIFGEILDLTKREVARDDAD
;
A
#
# COMPACT_ATOMS: atom_id res chain seq x y z
N MET A 1 -12.97 28.45 12.43
CA MET A 1 -12.12 27.26 12.28
C MET A 1 -11.48 26.81 13.60
N ALA A 2 -11.34 27.68 14.61
CA ALA A 2 -10.75 27.32 15.91
C ALA A 2 -11.63 26.41 16.80
N GLU A 3 -12.96 26.41 16.65
CA GLU A 3 -13.87 25.69 17.56
C GLU A 3 -13.81 24.15 17.44
N GLN A 4 -13.34 23.60 16.31
CA GLN A 4 -13.25 22.14 16.12
C GLN A 4 -11.93 21.55 16.66
N ASP A 5 -10.89 22.37 16.82
CA ASP A 5 -9.58 21.90 17.31
C ASP A 5 -9.52 21.77 18.84
N ASP A 6 -10.45 22.42 19.56
CA ASP A 6 -10.55 22.36 21.02
C ASP A 6 -11.48 21.24 21.53
N ASP A 7 -12.21 20.54 20.66
CA ASP A 7 -13.05 19.41 21.06
C ASP A 7 -12.16 18.21 21.44
N PRO A 8 -12.25 17.69 22.69
CA PRO A 8 -11.38 16.62 23.16
C PRO A 8 -11.53 15.31 22.38
N LEU A 9 -12.74 14.98 21.91
CA LEU A 9 -12.99 13.77 21.14
C LEU A 9 -12.40 13.89 19.73
N ILE A 10 -12.58 15.05 19.08
CA ILE A 10 -11.99 15.30 17.76
C ILE A 10 -10.46 15.18 17.84
N ARG A 11 -9.84 15.78 18.85
CA ARG A 11 -8.39 15.68 19.06
C ARG A 11 -7.94 14.23 19.25
N GLN A 12 -8.61 13.48 20.12
CA GLN A 12 -8.28 12.07 20.37
C GLN A 12 -8.40 11.21 19.10
N LEU A 13 -9.44 11.42 18.29
CA LEU A 13 -9.62 10.69 17.04
C LEU A 13 -8.53 11.01 16.02
N ARG A 14 -8.12 12.28 15.92
CA ARG A 14 -7.02 12.68 15.03
C ARG A 14 -5.67 12.09 15.46
N GLU A 15 -5.43 11.98 16.76
CA GLU A 15 -4.23 11.30 17.28
C GLU A 15 -4.25 9.81 16.87
N GLN A 16 -5.38 9.10 17.02
CA GLN A 16 -5.51 7.70 16.58
C GLN A 16 -5.36 7.54 15.06
N ILE A 17 -5.92 8.46 14.27
CA ILE A 17 -5.75 8.47 12.81
C ILE A 17 -4.27 8.63 12.46
N SER A 18 -3.56 9.56 13.12
CA SER A 18 -2.13 9.80 12.87
C SER A 18 -1.28 8.56 13.15
N ASP A 19 -1.60 7.80 14.19
CA ASP A 19 -0.93 6.53 14.51
C ASP A 19 -1.22 5.44 13.47
N ALA A 20 -2.47 5.37 12.99
CA ALA A 20 -2.84 4.48 11.90
C ALA A 20 -2.09 4.83 10.60
N ASP A 21 -2.00 6.11 10.26
CA ASP A 21 -1.30 6.61 9.08
C ASP A 21 0.21 6.27 9.14
N ARG A 22 0.83 6.41 10.31
CA ARG A 22 2.22 5.98 10.52
C ARG A 22 2.39 4.49 10.24
N THR A 23 1.47 3.67 10.75
CA THR A 23 1.48 2.22 10.53
C THR A 23 1.32 1.88 9.04
N ILE A 24 0.44 2.58 8.33
CA ILE A 24 0.25 2.42 6.88
C ILE A 24 1.55 2.70 6.14
N ILE A 25 2.25 3.80 6.46
CA ILE A 25 3.53 4.15 5.83
C ILE A 25 4.58 3.08 6.10
N GLU A 26 4.68 2.58 7.32
CA GLU A 26 5.63 1.51 7.67
C GLU A 26 5.39 0.22 6.87
N VAL A 27 4.12 -0.17 6.72
CA VAL A 27 3.74 -1.35 5.94
C VAL A 27 4.02 -1.17 4.44
N ILE A 28 3.74 0.02 3.89
CA ILE A 28 4.06 0.34 2.49
C ILE A 28 5.57 0.28 2.25
N ASN A 29 6.37 0.85 3.15
CA ASN A 29 7.84 0.80 3.07
C ASN A 29 8.36 -0.65 3.14
N ALA A 30 7.78 -1.49 3.99
CA ALA A 30 8.12 -2.90 4.03
C ALA A 30 7.78 -3.62 2.70
N ARG A 31 6.62 -3.31 2.12
CA ARG A 31 6.19 -3.84 0.82
C ARG A 31 7.16 -3.44 -0.30
N LEU A 32 7.55 -2.16 -0.36
CA LEU A 32 8.52 -1.64 -1.34
C LEU A 32 9.83 -2.43 -1.29
N LYS A 33 10.41 -2.62 -0.09
CA LYS A 33 11.64 -3.40 0.09
C LYS A 33 11.50 -4.84 -0.40
N LEU A 34 10.36 -5.49 -0.15
CA LEU A 34 10.10 -6.85 -0.62
C LEU A 34 9.98 -6.92 -2.15
N VAL A 35 9.27 -5.97 -2.75
CA VAL A 35 9.07 -5.91 -4.20
C VAL A 35 10.38 -5.58 -4.93
N GLY A 36 11.21 -4.67 -4.39
CA GLY A 36 12.55 -4.39 -4.91
C GLY A 36 13.44 -5.63 -4.92
N ARG A 37 13.46 -6.39 -3.81
CA ARG A 37 14.19 -7.67 -3.74
C ARG A 37 13.67 -8.70 -4.74
N LEU A 38 12.35 -8.78 -4.92
CA LEU A 38 11.72 -9.69 -5.88
C LEU A 38 12.09 -9.33 -7.32
N LYS A 39 12.06 -8.04 -7.66
CA LYS A 39 12.45 -7.52 -8.98
C LYS A 39 13.89 -7.89 -9.30
N ALA A 40 14.83 -7.50 -8.44
CA ALA A 40 16.26 -7.78 -8.65
C ALA A 40 16.53 -9.29 -8.83
N TYR A 41 15.83 -10.13 -8.07
CA TYR A 41 15.91 -11.58 -8.25
C TYR A 41 15.38 -12.04 -9.61
N LYS A 42 14.21 -11.57 -10.04
CA LYS A 42 13.63 -11.90 -11.35
C LYS A 42 14.54 -11.46 -12.49
N GLU A 43 15.07 -10.25 -12.43
CA GLU A 43 15.98 -9.69 -13.45
C GLU A 43 17.29 -10.47 -13.53
N SER A 44 17.87 -10.88 -12.39
CA SER A 44 19.07 -11.73 -12.35
C SER A 44 18.88 -13.09 -13.05
N ARG A 45 17.62 -13.48 -13.32
CA ARG A 45 17.22 -14.72 -14.00
C ARG A 45 16.61 -14.48 -15.37
N GLY A 46 16.58 -13.24 -15.87
CA GLY A 46 15.94 -12.89 -17.13
C GLY A 46 14.41 -13.04 -17.14
N MET A 47 13.77 -13.01 -15.97
CA MET A 47 12.31 -13.11 -15.84
C MET A 47 11.63 -11.75 -15.86
N SER A 48 10.40 -11.68 -16.40
CA SER A 48 9.58 -10.46 -16.36
C SER A 48 9.19 -10.10 -14.92
N PHE A 49 9.43 -8.84 -14.55
CA PHE A 49 9.01 -8.28 -13.27
C PHE A 49 7.48 -8.24 -13.14
N VAL A 50 6.80 -7.70 -14.15
CA VAL A 50 5.34 -7.52 -14.19
C VAL A 50 4.65 -8.85 -14.47
N ASP A 51 3.60 -9.14 -13.68
CA ASP A 51 2.82 -10.36 -13.73
C ASP A 51 1.33 -10.04 -13.43
N PRO A 52 0.51 -9.80 -14.48
CA PRO A 52 -0.89 -9.40 -14.30
C PRO A 52 -1.76 -10.45 -13.60
N GLU A 53 -1.50 -11.74 -13.83
CA GLU A 53 -2.24 -12.82 -13.18
C GLU A 53 -1.95 -12.83 -11.66
N ARG A 54 -0.70 -12.59 -11.27
CA ARG A 54 -0.31 -12.48 -9.87
C ARG A 54 -0.94 -11.27 -9.18
N GLU A 55 -1.04 -10.14 -9.87
CA GLU A 55 -1.69 -8.91 -9.40
C GLU A 55 -3.19 -9.14 -9.16
N GLU A 56 -3.88 -9.73 -10.14
CA GLU A 56 -5.32 -10.05 -10.05
C GLU A 56 -5.60 -11.06 -8.93
N TRP A 57 -4.77 -12.10 -8.79
CA TRP A 57 -4.88 -13.04 -7.67
C TRP A 57 -4.75 -12.32 -6.32
N MET A 58 -3.81 -11.37 -6.22
CA MET A 58 -3.55 -10.63 -4.97
C MET A 58 -4.78 -9.78 -4.59
N LEU A 59 -5.35 -9.05 -5.55
CA LEU A 59 -6.56 -8.25 -5.32
C LEU A 59 -7.72 -9.13 -4.84
N ASN A 60 -7.95 -10.27 -5.49
CA ASN A 60 -8.99 -11.21 -5.09
C ASN A 60 -8.74 -11.86 -3.72
N TYR A 61 -7.48 -12.16 -3.39
CA TYR A 61 -7.10 -12.69 -2.08
C TYR A 61 -7.37 -11.66 -0.98
N LEU A 62 -6.95 -10.41 -1.17
CA LEU A 62 -7.16 -9.32 -0.21
C LEU A 62 -8.64 -8.98 -0.05
N ALA A 63 -9.41 -8.97 -1.14
CA ALA A 63 -10.86 -8.79 -1.09
C ALA A 63 -11.56 -9.83 -0.20
N ARG A 64 -11.13 -11.10 -0.27
CA ARG A 64 -11.67 -12.17 0.59
C ARG A 64 -11.18 -12.08 2.05
N ALA A 65 -9.99 -11.54 2.26
CA ALA A 65 -9.41 -11.40 3.59
C ALA A 65 -9.93 -10.16 4.35
N ASN A 66 -10.51 -9.19 3.63
CA ASN A 66 -11.05 -7.96 4.22
C ASN A 66 -12.28 -8.25 5.11
N ARG A 67 -12.09 -8.09 6.42
CA ARG A 67 -13.15 -8.18 7.45
C ARG A 67 -13.53 -6.83 8.03
N GLY A 68 -12.97 -5.75 7.48
CA GLY A 68 -13.19 -4.38 7.94
C GLY A 68 -14.32 -3.69 7.17
N PRO A 69 -14.56 -2.40 7.47
CA PRO A 69 -15.62 -1.62 6.82
C PRO A 69 -15.28 -1.19 5.38
N LEU A 70 -14.07 -1.48 4.88
CA LEU A 70 -13.65 -1.12 3.53
C LEU A 70 -14.48 -1.90 2.50
N SER A 71 -15.04 -1.21 1.51
CA SER A 71 -15.80 -1.87 0.43
C SER A 71 -14.88 -2.66 -0.50
N ALA A 72 -15.43 -3.63 -1.24
CA ALA A 72 -14.67 -4.39 -2.23
C ALA A 72 -14.09 -3.49 -3.33
N ASP A 73 -14.84 -2.47 -3.75
CA ASP A 73 -14.40 -1.52 -4.78
C ASP A 73 -13.32 -0.58 -4.24
N GLY A 74 -13.48 -0.06 -3.03
CA GLY A 74 -12.46 0.77 -2.37
C GLY A 74 -11.16 0.01 -2.13
N LEU A 75 -11.24 -1.29 -1.81
CA LEU A 75 -10.06 -2.16 -1.69
C LEU A 75 -9.34 -2.31 -3.04
N ARG A 76 -10.08 -2.54 -4.12
CA ARG A 76 -9.48 -2.63 -5.47
C ARG A 76 -8.82 -1.33 -5.87
N GLU A 77 -9.47 -0.20 -5.61
CA GLU A 77 -8.94 1.13 -5.89
C GLU A 77 -7.62 1.37 -5.15
N ILE A 78 -7.62 1.28 -3.82
CA ILE A 78 -6.41 1.58 -3.04
C ILE A 78 -5.26 0.61 -3.33
N PHE A 79 -5.54 -0.69 -3.51
CA PHE A 79 -4.48 -1.65 -3.81
C PHE A 79 -3.98 -1.57 -5.25
N GLY A 80 -4.81 -1.12 -6.19
CA GLY A 80 -4.37 -0.76 -7.54
C GLY A 80 -3.35 0.38 -7.49
N GLU A 81 -3.68 1.45 -6.77
CA GLU A 81 -2.76 2.59 -6.59
C GLU A 81 -1.46 2.18 -5.88
N ILE A 82 -1.54 1.35 -4.84
CA ILE A 82 -0.36 0.82 -4.14
C ILE A 82 0.51 -0.01 -5.09
N LEU A 83 -0.09 -0.86 -5.93
CA LEU A 83 0.64 -1.65 -6.93
C LEU A 83 1.39 -0.75 -7.90
N ASP A 84 0.70 0.22 -8.49
CA ASP A 84 1.25 1.10 -9.49
C ASP A 84 2.33 2.02 -8.91
N LEU A 85 2.12 2.56 -7.70
CA LEU A 85 3.14 3.31 -6.99
C LEU A 85 4.37 2.46 -6.71
N THR A 86 4.19 1.25 -6.20
CA THR A 86 5.31 0.35 -5.89
C THR A 86 6.13 0.02 -7.14
N LYS A 87 5.47 -0.23 -8.27
CA LYS A 87 6.15 -0.47 -9.56
C LYS A 87 6.98 0.75 -9.99
N ARG A 88 6.46 1.97 -9.81
CA ARG A 88 7.17 3.22 -10.13
C ARG A 88 8.36 3.47 -9.21
N GLU A 89 8.19 3.34 -7.90
CA GLU A 89 9.27 3.60 -6.92
C GLU A 89 10.44 2.63 -7.10
N VAL A 90 10.14 1.33 -7.24
CA VAL A 90 11.18 0.31 -7.45
C VAL A 90 11.84 0.42 -8.83
N ALA A 91 11.23 1.11 -9.80
CA ALA A 91 11.88 1.44 -11.07
C ALA A 91 12.75 2.70 -11.00
N ARG A 92 12.47 3.62 -10.06
CA ARG A 92 13.31 4.82 -9.82
C ARG A 92 14.60 4.46 -9.11
N ASP A 93 14.57 3.52 -8.17
CA ASP A 93 15.76 3.03 -7.47
C ASP A 93 16.84 2.45 -8.41
N ASP A 94 16.52 2.10 -9.66
CA ASP A 94 17.52 1.66 -10.65
C ASP A 94 18.22 2.84 -11.36
N ALA A 95 17.66 4.05 -11.29
CA ALA A 95 18.12 5.23 -12.01
C ALA A 95 19.05 6.13 -11.17
N ASP A 96 19.12 5.89 -9.87
CA ASP A 96 19.99 6.56 -8.89
C ASP A 96 21.20 5.68 -8.52
#